data_AF-A0AAN6ZS13-F1
#
_entry.id   AF-A0AAN6ZS13-F1
#
_cell.length_a   1.000
_cell.length_b   1.000
_cell.length_c   1.000
_cell.angle_alpha   90.00
_cell.angle_beta   90.00
_cell.angle_gamma   90.00
#
_symmetry.space_group_name_H-M   'P 1'
#
loop_
_entity.id
_entity.type
_entity.pdbx_description
1 polymer ?
#
loop_
_entity_poly.entity_id
_entity_poly.type
_entity_poly.pdbx_seq_one_letter_code
_entity_poly.pdbx_strand_id
1 'polypeptide(L)'
;LNGPLEGAIQVAPSEYYELGAVMEPYFGPDGSLHPVSQASLMEPPVSSHTVRVRCIDAWEQDWADLHWRCHDAPVNDLYPRRLGPRPDDETFDPNIYVLECCGQKRPWAYDTYLQVAAQGEFLTVHEYVSAVHPWLMAMRDTLLDVLGKMDGQPKWPPETKLAVLYLGPGPLRIDHEDKWAWWHRKPPVPRPARDQPSAEERERRAIERAMARSAAVIRAREEEAARVAEMEKEK
;
A
#
# COMPACT_ATOMS: atom_id res chain seq x y z
N LEU A 1 -10.47 7.78 -3.46
CA LEU A 1 -10.98 8.34 -2.17
C LEU A 1 -10.85 9.87 -2.13
N ASN A 2 -11.15 10.57 -3.23
CA ASN A 2 -10.75 11.96 -3.41
C ASN A 2 -11.95 12.89 -3.68
N GLY A 3 -13.02 12.71 -2.90
CA GLY A 3 -14.25 13.49 -3.05
C GLY A 3 -15.52 12.63 -2.99
N PRO A 4 -16.65 13.14 -3.53
CA PRO A 4 -17.93 12.43 -3.55
C PRO A 4 -17.86 11.15 -4.39
N LEU A 5 -18.75 10.21 -4.10
CA LEU A 5 -18.76 8.88 -4.73
C LEU A 5 -18.88 8.96 -6.26
N GLU A 6 -19.71 9.90 -6.71
CA GLU A 6 -20.12 10.12 -8.11
C GLU A 6 -18.94 10.40 -9.04
N GLY A 7 -17.92 11.09 -8.53
CA GLY A 7 -16.70 11.44 -9.27
C GLY A 7 -15.48 10.61 -8.89
N ALA A 8 -15.59 9.71 -7.92
CA ALA A 8 -14.45 9.02 -7.33
C ALA A 8 -14.19 7.62 -7.92
N ILE A 9 -15.10 7.09 -8.74
CA ILE A 9 -15.00 5.74 -9.30
C ILE A 9 -14.94 5.80 -10.83
N GLN A 10 -13.97 5.09 -11.38
CA GLN A 10 -13.79 4.88 -12.80
C GLN A 10 -13.68 3.39 -13.08
N VAL A 11 -14.17 2.97 -14.24
CA VAL A 11 -14.22 1.57 -14.67
C VAL A 11 -13.19 1.38 -15.78
N ALA A 12 -12.29 0.41 -15.58
CA ALA A 12 -11.33 0.03 -16.60
C ALA A 12 -12.02 -0.81 -17.69
N PRO A 13 -11.65 -0.64 -18.97
CA PRO A 13 -12.23 -1.42 -20.07
C PRO A 13 -11.79 -2.90 -20.06
N SER A 14 -10.78 -3.25 -19.26
CA SER A 14 -10.18 -4.58 -19.17
C SER A 14 -9.70 -4.85 -17.74
N GLU A 15 -9.52 -6.12 -17.41
CA GLU A 15 -8.93 -6.58 -16.15
C GLU A 15 -7.53 -5.98 -15.91
N TYR A 16 -6.77 -5.80 -16.99
CA TYR A 16 -5.44 -5.20 -16.95
C TYR A 16 -5.48 -3.77 -17.48
N TYR A 17 -4.87 -2.87 -16.71
CA TYR A 17 -4.67 -1.49 -17.12
C TYR A 17 -3.55 -1.39 -18.17
N GLU A 18 -3.87 -0.77 -19.30
CA GLU A 18 -2.92 -0.36 -20.32
C GLU A 18 -2.64 1.14 -20.18
N LEU A 19 -1.38 1.54 -20.31
CA LEU A 19 -1.01 2.95 -20.17
C LEU A 19 -1.70 3.78 -21.26
N GLY A 20 -2.54 4.74 -20.84
CA GLY A 20 -3.34 5.56 -21.75
C GLY A 20 -4.71 4.98 -22.09
N ALA A 21 -5.12 3.87 -21.47
CA ALA A 21 -6.49 3.38 -21.58
C ALA A 21 -7.48 4.44 -21.09
N VAL A 22 -8.55 4.64 -21.86
CA VAL A 22 -9.66 5.53 -21.48
C VAL A 22 -10.52 4.80 -20.47
N MET A 23 -10.62 5.36 -19.27
CA MET A 23 -11.47 4.84 -18.21
C MET A 23 -12.89 5.40 -18.36
N GLU A 24 -13.88 4.55 -18.12
CA GLU A 24 -15.29 4.95 -18.19
C GLU A 24 -15.78 5.46 -16.82
N PRO A 25 -16.65 6.47 -16.78
CA PRO A 25 -17.21 6.93 -15.52
C PRO A 25 -18.19 5.88 -14.97
N TYR A 26 -18.12 5.60 -13.66
CA TYR A 26 -19.05 4.68 -13.02
C TYR A 26 -20.48 5.26 -12.93
N PHE A 27 -20.60 6.57 -12.78
CA PHE A 27 -21.85 7.32 -12.90
C PHE A 27 -21.86 8.03 -14.24
N GLY A 28 -22.80 7.66 -15.10
CA GLY A 28 -23.01 8.29 -16.40
C GLY A 28 -23.36 9.77 -16.28
N PRO A 29 -23.17 10.56 -17.35
CA PRO A 29 -23.48 11.99 -17.37
C PRO A 29 -24.98 12.30 -17.17
N ASP A 30 -25.84 11.32 -17.40
CA ASP A 30 -27.29 11.35 -17.20
C ASP A 30 -27.74 10.83 -15.82
N GLY A 31 -26.78 10.45 -14.96
CA GLY A 31 -27.05 9.83 -13.66
C GLY A 31 -27.30 8.33 -13.71
N SER A 32 -27.16 7.69 -14.88
CA SER A 32 -27.21 6.23 -14.99
C SER A 32 -26.01 5.56 -14.32
N LEU A 33 -26.17 4.33 -13.82
CA LEU A 33 -25.07 3.55 -13.29
C LEU A 33 -24.42 2.70 -14.39
N HIS A 34 -23.11 2.58 -14.37
CA HIS A 34 -22.38 1.69 -15.27
C HIS A 34 -22.85 0.23 -15.08
N PRO A 35 -23.00 -0.59 -16.15
CA PRO A 35 -23.54 -1.96 -16.04
C PRO A 35 -22.85 -2.86 -15.00
N VAL A 36 -21.55 -2.65 -14.76
CA VAL A 36 -20.77 -3.35 -13.72
C VAL A 36 -21.38 -3.18 -12.31
N SER A 37 -22.17 -2.14 -12.08
CA SER A 37 -22.81 -1.86 -10.80
C SER A 37 -23.71 -3.00 -10.33
N GLN A 38 -24.33 -3.73 -11.27
CA GLN A 38 -25.25 -4.84 -11.00
C GLN A 38 -24.54 -6.19 -10.94
N ALA A 39 -23.23 -6.25 -11.23
CA ALA A 39 -22.48 -7.50 -11.16
C ALA A 39 -22.32 -7.96 -9.71
N SER A 40 -22.19 -9.28 -9.51
CA SER A 40 -21.79 -9.85 -8.22
C SER A 40 -20.42 -9.31 -7.82
N LEU A 41 -20.26 -8.95 -6.54
CA LEU A 41 -18.97 -8.51 -6.01
C LEU A 41 -17.90 -9.61 -6.09
N MET A 42 -18.31 -10.87 -5.91
CA MET A 42 -17.41 -12.02 -5.82
C MET A 42 -17.91 -13.18 -6.68
N GLU A 43 -16.98 -14.05 -7.06
CA GLU A 43 -17.26 -15.35 -7.66
C GLU A 43 -16.69 -16.45 -6.72
N PRO A 44 -17.52 -17.30 -6.11
CA PRO A 44 -18.98 -17.35 -6.20
C PRO A 44 -19.69 -16.16 -5.50
N PRO A 45 -20.96 -15.86 -5.86
CA PRO A 45 -21.73 -14.79 -5.21
C PRO A 45 -21.90 -14.99 -3.70
N VAL A 46 -21.88 -13.88 -2.95
CA VAL A 46 -22.00 -13.87 -1.48
C VAL A 46 -23.13 -12.96 -1.04
N SER A 47 -23.79 -13.28 0.07
CA SER A 47 -24.84 -12.46 0.67
C SER A 47 -24.31 -11.36 1.61
N SER A 48 -23.05 -11.47 2.04
CA SER A 48 -22.39 -10.44 2.86
C SER A 48 -20.87 -10.50 2.72
N HIS A 49 -20.21 -9.39 3.03
CA HIS A 49 -18.76 -9.28 3.03
C HIS A 49 -18.28 -8.38 4.17
N THR A 50 -17.22 -8.80 4.85
CA THR A 50 -16.57 -8.01 5.90
C THR A 50 -15.38 -7.28 5.31
N VAL A 51 -15.47 -5.96 5.28
CA VAL A 51 -14.45 -5.06 4.74
C VAL A 51 -13.48 -4.71 5.85
N ARG A 52 -12.19 -4.91 5.58
CA ARG A 52 -11.06 -4.53 6.43
C ARG A 52 -10.04 -3.75 5.61
N VAL A 53 -9.19 -2.97 6.26
CA VAL A 53 -8.13 -2.19 5.59
C VAL A 53 -6.77 -2.64 6.08
N ARG A 54 -5.93 -3.09 5.14
CA ARG A 54 -4.65 -3.74 5.44
C ARG A 54 -3.70 -2.86 6.25
N CYS A 55 -3.60 -1.57 5.93
CA CYS A 55 -2.71 -0.67 6.65
C CYS A 55 -3.16 -0.47 8.11
N ILE A 56 -4.47 -0.39 8.36
CA ILE A 56 -5.02 -0.32 9.72
C ILE A 56 -4.77 -1.63 10.48
N ASP A 57 -5.02 -2.76 9.82
CA ASP A 57 -4.80 -4.09 10.41
C ASP A 57 -3.32 -4.32 10.79
N ALA A 58 -2.39 -3.85 9.97
CA ALA A 58 -0.95 -3.99 10.19
C ALA A 58 -0.38 -2.97 11.19
N TRP A 59 -1.05 -1.83 11.36
CA TRP A 59 -0.50 -0.70 12.10
C TRP A 59 -0.18 -1.01 13.56
N GLU A 60 -0.94 -1.90 14.21
CA GLU A 60 -0.64 -2.34 15.58
C GLU A 60 0.72 -3.03 15.70
N GLN A 61 1.01 -3.95 14.78
CA GLN A 61 2.28 -4.64 14.70
C GLN A 61 3.41 -3.65 14.37
N ASP A 62 3.22 -2.83 13.32
CA ASP A 62 4.23 -1.87 12.86
C ASP A 62 4.52 -0.82 13.92
N TRP A 63 3.51 -0.36 14.65
CA TRP A 63 3.70 0.55 15.78
C TRP A 63 4.56 -0.09 16.87
N ALA A 64 4.27 -1.34 17.26
CA ALA A 64 5.07 -2.05 18.27
C ALA A 64 6.52 -2.25 17.81
N ASP A 65 6.72 -2.53 16.52
CA ASP A 65 8.04 -2.70 15.92
C ASP A 65 8.79 -1.37 15.77
N LEU A 66 8.13 -0.25 15.48
CA LEU A 66 8.77 1.08 15.42
C LEU A 66 9.18 1.59 16.81
N HIS A 67 8.36 1.33 17.83
CA HIS A 67 8.57 1.82 19.19
C HIS A 67 9.42 0.87 20.05
N TRP A 68 10.00 -0.17 19.46
CA TRP A 68 10.71 -1.22 20.18
C TRP A 68 11.91 -0.75 21.02
N ARG A 69 12.51 0.40 20.67
CA ARG A 69 13.66 1.02 21.35
C ARG A 69 13.31 2.22 22.25
N CYS A 70 12.06 2.64 22.26
CA CYS A 70 11.64 3.88 22.91
C CYS A 70 11.32 3.71 24.41
N HIS A 71 11.72 2.58 25.02
CA HIS A 71 11.54 2.32 26.45
C HIS A 71 12.80 2.64 27.25
N ASP A 72 12.66 3.55 28.22
CA ASP A 72 13.69 3.87 29.23
C ASP A 72 13.72 2.87 30.42
N ALA A 73 12.81 1.89 30.46
CA ALA A 73 12.73 0.93 31.55
C ALA A 73 13.68 -0.26 31.32
N PRO A 74 14.36 -0.77 32.37
CA PRO A 74 15.14 -2.00 32.28
C PRO A 74 14.15 -3.14 32.08
N VAL A 75 13.98 -3.53 30.81
CA VAL A 75 13.21 -4.70 30.41
C VAL A 75 13.89 -5.89 31.07
N ASN A 76 13.37 -6.33 32.22
CA ASN A 76 13.86 -7.51 32.90
C ASN A 76 13.90 -8.64 31.86
N ASP A 77 15.09 -9.23 31.74
CA ASP A 77 15.50 -10.24 30.78
C ASP A 77 14.39 -11.23 30.42
N LEU A 78 13.77 -11.00 29.25
CA LEU A 78 13.10 -11.93 28.33
C LEU A 78 12.09 -11.12 27.51
N TYR A 79 12.43 -10.84 26.24
CA TYR A 79 11.55 -10.35 25.17
C TYR A 79 10.12 -9.99 25.60
N PRO A 80 9.80 -8.71 25.87
CA PRO A 80 8.43 -8.33 26.16
C PRO A 80 7.57 -8.80 25.00
N ARG A 81 6.49 -9.54 25.30
CA ARG A 81 5.48 -9.88 24.30
C ARG A 81 4.89 -8.55 23.83
N ARG A 82 5.46 -7.95 22.78
CA ARG A 82 5.14 -6.57 22.36
C ARG A 82 3.68 -6.42 21.93
N LEU A 83 3.13 -7.52 21.44
CA LEU A 83 1.69 -7.69 21.24
C LEU A 83 1.12 -8.49 22.39
N GLY A 84 0.01 -7.97 22.88
CA GLY A 84 -0.74 -8.53 23.99
C GLY A 84 -2.23 -8.48 23.76
N PRO A 85 -2.97 -9.21 24.61
CA PRO A 85 -4.40 -9.06 24.76
C PRO A 85 -4.78 -7.58 24.92
N ARG A 86 -6.03 -7.26 24.59
CA ARG A 86 -6.56 -5.90 24.72
C ARG A 86 -6.77 -5.52 26.18
N PRO A 87 -6.91 -4.24 26.55
CA PRO A 87 -7.18 -3.84 27.93
C PRO A 87 -8.50 -4.40 28.49
N ASP A 88 -9.43 -4.77 27.61
CA ASP A 88 -10.70 -5.41 27.92
C ASP A 88 -10.66 -6.96 27.97
N ASP A 89 -9.52 -7.58 27.62
CA ASP A 89 -9.33 -9.02 27.72
C ASP A 89 -8.91 -9.40 29.15
N GLU A 90 -9.49 -10.45 29.70
CA GLU A 90 -9.21 -10.92 31.07
C GLU A 90 -7.75 -11.33 31.29
N THR A 91 -7.03 -11.67 30.22
CA THR A 91 -5.61 -12.05 30.24
C THR A 91 -4.66 -10.85 30.15
N PHE A 92 -5.21 -9.63 30.12
CA PHE A 92 -4.44 -8.40 30.02
C PHE A 92 -3.71 -8.06 31.31
N ASP A 93 -2.38 -7.98 31.21
CA ASP A 93 -1.52 -7.42 32.25
C ASP A 93 -0.86 -6.13 31.73
N PRO A 94 -1.23 -4.95 32.25
CA PRO A 94 -0.66 -3.68 31.81
C PRO A 94 0.84 -3.56 32.11
N ASN A 95 1.40 -4.42 32.97
CA ASN A 95 2.84 -4.43 33.26
C ASN A 95 3.66 -5.21 32.23
N ILE A 96 3.00 -5.99 31.36
CA ILE A 96 3.65 -6.83 30.34
C ILE A 96 3.64 -6.15 28.96
N TYR A 97 2.66 -5.27 28.70
CA TYR A 97 2.38 -4.74 27.37
C TYR A 97 2.60 -3.24 27.25
N VAL A 98 3.07 -2.81 26.08
CA VAL A 98 3.22 -1.40 25.75
C VAL A 98 1.85 -0.83 25.35
N LEU A 99 1.38 0.18 26.09
CA LEU A 99 0.08 0.83 25.86
C LEU A 99 0.19 2.23 25.27
N GLU A 100 1.32 2.87 25.50
CA GLU A 100 1.66 4.17 24.96
C GLU A 100 3.18 4.29 24.80
N CYS A 101 3.60 5.06 23.81
CA CYS A 101 4.99 5.34 23.56
C CYS A 101 5.11 6.63 22.74
N CYS A 102 6.13 7.45 23.02
CA CYS A 102 6.37 8.71 22.30
C CYS A 102 5.14 9.64 22.24
N GLY A 103 4.29 9.63 23.28
CA GLY A 103 3.04 10.41 23.33
C GLY A 103 1.91 9.87 22.44
N GLN A 104 2.07 8.69 21.84
CA GLN A 104 1.06 8.01 21.04
C GLN A 104 0.51 6.81 21.81
N LYS A 105 -0.82 6.64 21.78
CA LYS A 105 -1.45 5.41 22.29
C LYS A 105 -1.23 4.28 21.29
N ARG A 106 -1.09 3.05 21.81
CA ARG A 106 -1.08 1.84 20.99
C ARG A 106 -2.38 1.79 20.17
N PRO A 107 -2.29 1.67 18.84
CA PRO A 107 -3.46 1.47 17.99
C PRO A 107 -3.95 0.02 18.14
N TRP A 108 -5.27 -0.17 18.07
CA TRP A 108 -5.90 -1.50 18.14
C TRP A 108 -6.52 -1.82 16.78
N ALA A 109 -5.97 -2.81 16.08
CA ALA A 109 -6.31 -3.11 14.69
C ALA A 109 -7.76 -3.58 14.48
N TYR A 110 -8.39 -4.18 15.50
CA TYR A 110 -9.60 -5.00 15.35
C TYR A 110 -10.93 -4.21 15.34
N ASP A 111 -10.92 -2.93 15.65
CA ASP A 111 -12.17 -2.15 15.79
C ASP A 111 -12.67 -1.54 14.46
N THR A 112 -11.88 -1.68 13.38
CA THR A 112 -12.13 -0.96 12.13
C THR A 112 -12.49 -1.92 11.01
N TYR A 113 -13.72 -2.44 11.05
CA TYR A 113 -14.32 -3.19 9.95
C TYR A 113 -15.71 -2.66 9.60
N LEU A 114 -16.13 -2.94 8.36
CA LEU A 114 -17.49 -2.66 7.91
C LEU A 114 -18.09 -3.96 7.37
N GLN A 115 -19.20 -4.38 7.95
CA GLN A 115 -19.99 -5.48 7.38
C GLN A 115 -20.98 -4.91 6.37
N VAL A 116 -20.90 -5.38 5.14
CA VAL A 116 -21.84 -5.04 4.07
C VAL A 116 -22.67 -6.27 3.75
N ALA A 117 -24.00 -6.11 3.75
CA ALA A 117 -24.93 -7.18 3.43
C ALA A 117 -25.71 -6.84 2.16
N ALA A 118 -26.01 -7.87 1.38
CA ALA A 118 -26.86 -7.77 0.21
C ALA A 118 -28.29 -7.42 0.62
N GLN A 119 -28.95 -6.56 -0.18
CA GLN A 119 -30.39 -6.33 -0.07
C GLN A 119 -31.19 -7.36 -0.89
N GLY A 120 -30.54 -8.00 -1.86
CA GLY A 120 -31.12 -9.02 -2.73
C GLY A 120 -30.49 -10.40 -2.57
N GLU A 121 -30.42 -11.16 -3.67
CA GLU A 121 -29.89 -12.53 -3.69
C GLU A 121 -28.38 -12.59 -3.40
N PHE A 122 -27.63 -11.61 -3.88
CA PHE A 122 -26.19 -11.50 -3.70
C PHE A 122 -25.78 -10.03 -3.60
N LEU A 123 -24.59 -9.81 -3.02
CA LEU A 123 -24.01 -8.49 -2.84
C LEU A 123 -23.48 -7.98 -4.18
N THR A 124 -24.04 -6.88 -4.64
CA THR A 124 -23.65 -6.22 -5.89
C THR A 124 -22.45 -5.29 -5.69
N VAL A 125 -21.75 -5.00 -6.78
CA VAL A 125 -20.69 -3.97 -6.78
C VAL A 125 -21.24 -2.64 -6.28
N HIS A 126 -22.45 -2.24 -6.67
CA HIS A 126 -23.05 -0.98 -6.25
C HIS A 126 -23.28 -0.89 -4.74
N GLU A 127 -23.93 -1.89 -4.15
CA GLU A 127 -24.16 -1.93 -2.70
C GLU A 127 -22.84 -1.86 -1.93
N TYR A 128 -21.82 -2.57 -2.42
CA TYR A 128 -20.49 -2.55 -1.83
C TYR A 128 -19.87 -1.15 -1.88
N VAL A 129 -19.73 -0.54 -3.07
CA VAL A 129 -19.04 0.75 -3.18
C VAL A 129 -19.80 1.88 -2.49
N SER A 130 -21.13 1.84 -2.49
CA SER A 130 -21.99 2.81 -1.82
C SER A 130 -21.88 2.75 -0.30
N ALA A 131 -21.60 1.58 0.29
CA ALA A 131 -21.34 1.44 1.71
C ALA A 131 -19.87 1.74 2.07
N VAL A 132 -18.93 1.24 1.27
CA VAL A 132 -17.49 1.29 1.57
C VAL A 132 -16.89 2.66 1.34
N HIS A 133 -17.26 3.36 0.27
CA HIS A 133 -16.70 4.68 -0.03
C HIS A 133 -16.92 5.71 1.08
N PRO A 134 -18.16 5.97 1.57
CA PRO A 134 -18.35 6.94 2.65
C PRO A 134 -17.67 6.51 3.95
N TRP A 135 -17.62 5.20 4.24
CA TRP A 135 -16.87 4.67 5.39
C TRP A 135 -15.36 4.96 5.29
N LEU A 136 -14.74 4.68 4.14
CA LEU A 136 -13.33 5.02 3.89
C LEU A 136 -13.09 6.54 3.92
N MET A 137 -14.01 7.34 3.41
CA MET A 137 -13.92 8.80 3.45
C MET A 137 -13.98 9.33 4.89
N ALA A 138 -14.83 8.76 5.75
CA ALA A 138 -14.90 9.11 7.17
C ALA A 138 -13.58 8.80 7.92
N MET A 139 -12.83 7.80 7.45
CA MET A 139 -11.54 7.39 8.03
C MET A 139 -10.32 7.97 7.31
N ARG A 140 -10.53 8.86 6.33
CA ARG A 140 -9.45 9.39 5.48
C ARG A 140 -8.30 9.98 6.30
N ASP A 141 -8.61 10.70 7.37
CA ASP A 141 -7.61 11.31 8.25
C ASP A 141 -6.69 10.27 8.91
N THR A 142 -7.29 9.20 9.43
CA THR A 142 -6.60 8.05 10.03
C THR A 142 -5.76 7.32 8.98
N LEU A 143 -6.28 7.11 7.77
CA LEU A 143 -5.54 6.47 6.68
C LEU A 143 -4.27 7.26 6.33
N LEU A 144 -4.36 8.59 6.22
CA LEU A 144 -3.21 9.45 5.93
C LEU A 144 -2.17 9.44 7.05
N ASP A 145 -2.61 9.33 8.31
CA ASP A 145 -1.72 9.24 9.46
C ASP A 145 -0.97 7.90 9.48
N VAL A 146 -1.71 6.80 9.38
CA VAL A 146 -1.14 5.45 9.41
C VAL A 146 -0.20 5.21 8.22
N LEU A 147 -0.63 5.53 7.00
CA LEU A 147 0.20 5.36 5.80
C LEU A 147 1.48 6.21 5.87
N GLY A 148 1.37 7.46 6.34
CA GLY A 148 2.53 8.32 6.56
C GLY A 148 3.54 7.69 7.50
N LYS A 149 3.08 7.22 8.67
CA LYS A 149 3.94 6.60 9.67
C LYS A 149 4.56 5.28 9.21
N MET A 150 3.81 4.46 8.47
CA MET A 150 4.34 3.22 7.88
C MET A 150 5.47 3.48 6.88
N ASP A 151 5.41 4.59 6.14
CA ASP A 151 6.47 5.03 5.23
C ASP A 151 7.62 5.77 5.95
N GLY A 152 7.62 5.80 7.28
CA GLY A 152 8.62 6.53 8.08
C GLY A 152 8.53 8.05 7.94
N GLN A 153 7.38 8.55 7.47
CA GLN A 153 7.11 9.97 7.29
C GLN A 153 6.11 10.47 8.33
N PRO A 154 5.99 11.80 8.51
CA PRO A 154 4.82 12.37 9.14
C PRO A 154 3.54 11.97 8.40
N LYS A 155 2.40 12.18 9.05
CA LYS A 155 1.08 12.09 8.42
C LYS A 155 1.10 12.75 7.04
N TRP A 156 0.60 12.03 6.04
CA TRP A 156 0.55 12.55 4.68
C TRP A 156 -0.37 13.78 4.56
N PRO A 157 -0.07 14.71 3.64
CA PRO A 157 -0.90 15.89 3.41
C PRO A 157 -2.36 15.52 3.08
N PRO A 158 -3.36 16.32 3.49
CA PRO A 158 -4.77 16.04 3.24
C PRO A 158 -5.14 16.00 1.75
N GLU A 159 -4.36 16.65 0.88
CA GLU A 159 -4.52 16.69 -0.58
C GLU A 159 -3.98 15.42 -1.27
N THR A 160 -3.34 14.52 -0.52
CA THR A 160 -2.74 13.30 -1.06
C THR A 160 -3.81 12.44 -1.74
N LYS A 161 -3.62 12.13 -3.02
CA LYS A 161 -4.58 11.33 -3.78
C LYS A 161 -4.45 9.85 -3.45
N LEU A 162 -5.49 9.30 -2.82
CA LEU A 162 -5.54 7.90 -2.39
C LEU A 162 -6.45 7.07 -3.31
N ALA A 163 -6.00 5.86 -3.65
CA ALA A 163 -6.74 4.87 -4.42
C ALA A 163 -6.77 3.51 -3.71
N VAL A 164 -7.83 2.74 -3.96
CA VAL A 164 -7.90 1.32 -3.56
C VAL A 164 -7.15 0.52 -4.63
N LEU A 165 -5.99 -0.04 -4.25
CA LEU A 165 -5.09 -0.77 -5.16
C LEU A 165 -5.50 -2.23 -5.38
N TYR A 166 -6.23 -2.81 -4.44
CA TYR A 166 -6.60 -4.21 -4.51
C TYR A 166 -7.90 -4.45 -3.77
N LEU A 167 -8.85 -5.01 -4.51
CA LEU A 167 -10.13 -5.52 -4.02
C LEU A 167 -10.12 -7.02 -4.29
N GLY A 168 -9.89 -7.80 -3.25
CA GLY A 168 -9.91 -9.26 -3.32
C GLY A 168 -10.44 -9.85 -2.02
N PRO A 169 -10.35 -11.17 -1.80
CA PRO A 169 -10.92 -11.81 -0.62
C PRO A 169 -10.26 -11.42 0.72
N GLY A 170 -9.18 -10.63 0.67
CA GLY A 170 -8.48 -10.13 1.85
C GLY A 170 -8.77 -8.65 2.13
N PRO A 171 -8.09 -8.07 3.13
CA PRO A 171 -8.25 -6.66 3.47
C PRO A 171 -7.86 -5.76 2.29
N LEU A 172 -8.59 -4.66 2.14
CA LEU A 172 -8.36 -3.64 1.12
C LEU A 172 -6.95 -3.07 1.25
N ARG A 173 -6.28 -2.89 0.11
CA ARG A 173 -5.02 -2.15 0.04
C ARG A 173 -5.30 -0.75 -0.47
N ILE A 174 -4.87 0.25 0.28
CA ILE A 174 -5.01 1.67 -0.04
C ILE A 174 -3.61 2.28 -0.05
N ASP A 175 -3.33 3.10 -1.04
CA ASP A 175 -2.05 3.80 -1.19
C ASP A 175 -2.25 5.00 -2.15
N HIS A 176 -1.16 5.64 -2.57
CA HIS A 176 -1.16 6.66 -3.59
C HIS A 176 -1.79 6.17 -4.92
N GLU A 177 -2.54 7.07 -5.56
CA GLU A 177 -3.22 6.82 -6.84
C GLU A 177 -2.25 6.43 -7.97
N ASP A 178 -1.04 6.97 -7.98
CA ASP A 178 -0.03 6.69 -8.99
C ASP A 178 0.46 5.23 -8.98
N LYS A 179 0.39 4.57 -7.83
CA LYS A 179 0.70 3.14 -7.69
C LYS A 179 -0.39 2.26 -8.31
N TRP A 180 -1.64 2.72 -8.43
CA TRP A 180 -2.74 1.92 -8.97
C TRP A 180 -2.42 1.37 -10.37
N ALA A 181 -1.96 2.25 -11.27
CA ALA A 181 -1.60 1.86 -12.63
C ALA A 181 -0.47 0.83 -12.66
N TRP A 182 0.45 0.82 -11.68
CA TRP A 182 1.51 -0.18 -11.62
C TRP A 182 0.99 -1.55 -11.17
N TRP A 183 0.08 -1.59 -10.19
CA TRP A 183 -0.52 -2.83 -9.67
C TRP A 183 -1.41 -3.54 -10.69
N HIS A 184 -2.08 -2.78 -11.55
CA HIS A 184 -3.02 -3.33 -12.55
C HIS A 184 -2.40 -3.50 -13.94
N ARG A 185 -1.10 -3.25 -14.12
CA ARG A 185 -0.44 -3.50 -15.41
C ARG A 185 -0.48 -4.97 -15.77
N LYS A 186 -0.69 -5.24 -17.06
CA LYS A 186 -0.54 -6.60 -17.60
C LYS A 186 0.86 -7.12 -17.27
N PRO A 187 0.99 -8.29 -16.63
CA PRO A 187 2.29 -8.88 -16.38
C PRO A 187 3.00 -9.09 -17.74
N PRO A 188 4.31 -8.82 -17.82
CA PRO A 188 5.06 -9.05 -19.04
C PRO A 188 4.91 -10.52 -19.43
N VAL A 189 4.54 -10.78 -20.68
CA VAL A 189 4.48 -12.15 -21.20
C VAL A 189 5.85 -12.78 -20.98
N PRO A 190 5.95 -13.91 -20.25
CA PRO A 190 7.22 -14.58 -20.05
C PRO A 190 7.85 -14.83 -21.42
N ARG A 191 9.10 -14.41 -21.61
CA ARG A 191 9.81 -14.74 -22.85
C ARG A 191 9.81 -16.26 -22.99
N PRO A 192 9.55 -16.80 -24.20
CA PRO A 192 9.70 -18.23 -24.45
C PRO A 192 11.04 -18.71 -23.90
N ALA A 193 11.10 -19.89 -23.30
CA ALA A 193 12.33 -20.41 -22.70
C ALA A 193 13.51 -20.43 -23.68
N ARG A 194 13.24 -20.53 -24.99
CA ARG A 194 14.23 -20.45 -26.08
C ARG A 194 14.89 -19.07 -26.25
N ASP A 195 14.21 -17.99 -25.86
CA ASP A 195 14.70 -16.60 -25.97
C ASP A 195 15.27 -16.09 -24.64
N GLN A 196 15.26 -16.94 -23.60
CA GLN A 196 15.85 -16.63 -22.32
C GLN A 196 17.35 -16.93 -22.36
N PRO A 197 18.24 -15.94 -22.12
CA PRO A 197 19.67 -16.24 -21.98
C PRO A 197 19.85 -17.24 -20.83
N SER A 198 20.78 -18.18 -21.02
CA SER A 198 21.14 -19.16 -19.99
C SER A 198 21.53 -18.46 -18.69
N ALA A 199 21.48 -19.17 -17.56
CA ALA A 199 21.93 -18.63 -16.28
C ALA A 199 23.35 -18.06 -16.37
N GLU A 200 24.26 -18.76 -17.04
CA GLU A 200 25.63 -18.32 -17.29
C GLU A 200 25.70 -17.04 -18.14
N GLU A 201 24.85 -16.92 -19.16
CA GLU A 201 24.81 -15.73 -19.99
C GLU A 201 24.22 -14.51 -19.26
N ARG A 202 23.26 -14.72 -18.36
CA ARG A 202 22.74 -13.67 -17.46
C ARG A 202 23.82 -13.20 -16.50
N GLU A 203 24.57 -14.13 -15.92
CA GLU A 203 25.66 -13.84 -15.00
C GLU A 203 26.80 -13.08 -15.70
N ARG A 204 27.22 -13.53 -16.89
CA ARG A 204 28.20 -12.83 -17.71
C ARG A 204 27.79 -11.39 -17.99
N ARG A 205 26.53 -11.17 -18.41
CA ARG A 205 25.98 -9.82 -18.66
C ARG A 205 25.92 -8.97 -17.39
N ALA A 206 25.66 -9.57 -16.23
CA ALA A 206 25.64 -8.87 -14.95
C ALA A 206 27.05 -8.41 -14.54
N ILE A 207 28.04 -9.28 -14.67
CA ILE A 207 29.46 -8.99 -14.41
C ILE A 207 29.96 -7.91 -15.37
N GLU A 208 29.65 -8.01 -16.65
CA GLU A 208 30.03 -7.01 -17.66
C GLU A 208 29.47 -5.62 -17.34
N ARG A 209 28.18 -5.54 -16.94
CA ARG A 209 27.57 -4.27 -16.49
C ARG A 209 28.23 -3.73 -15.22
N ALA A 210 28.60 -4.61 -14.28
CA ALA A 210 29.29 -4.20 -13.06
C ALA A 210 30.70 -3.64 -13.36
N MET A 211 31.45 -4.30 -14.25
CA MET A 211 32.76 -3.81 -14.70
C MET A 211 32.65 -2.49 -15.46
N ALA A 212 31.67 -2.36 -16.35
CA ALA A 212 31.44 -1.11 -17.10
C ALA A 212 31.12 0.06 -16.17
N ARG A 213 30.30 -0.16 -15.13
CA ARG A 213 30.00 0.85 -14.10
C ARG A 213 31.26 1.24 -13.32
N SER A 214 32.05 0.24 -12.89
CA SER A 214 33.29 0.50 -12.15
C SER A 214 34.31 1.29 -13.00
N ALA A 215 34.51 0.90 -14.26
CA ALA A 215 35.39 1.60 -15.18
C ALA A 215 34.95 3.05 -15.43
N ALA A 216 33.64 3.30 -15.52
CA ALA A 216 33.12 4.67 -15.64
C ALA A 216 33.41 5.53 -14.41
N VAL A 217 33.28 4.97 -13.19
CA VAL A 217 33.61 5.68 -11.95
C VAL A 217 35.10 5.99 -11.87
N ILE A 218 35.98 5.07 -12.27
CA ILE A 218 37.42 5.30 -12.27
C ILE A 218 37.78 6.44 -13.23
N ARG A 219 37.28 6.40 -14.48
CA ARG A 219 37.52 7.49 -15.45
C ARG A 219 37.06 8.84 -14.94
N ALA A 220 35.87 8.91 -14.34
CA ALA A 220 35.36 10.16 -13.77
C ALA A 220 36.27 10.72 -12.67
N ARG A 221 36.84 9.85 -11.82
CA ARG A 221 37.79 10.25 -10.78
C ARG A 221 39.13 10.69 -11.35
N GLU A 222 39.62 10.04 -12.40
CA GLU A 222 40.85 10.41 -13.09
C GLU A 222 40.70 11.77 -13.79
N GLU A 223 39.57 12.02 -14.46
CA GLU A 223 39.24 13.32 -15.06
C GLU A 223 39.14 14.43 -14.00
N GLU A 224 38.50 14.16 -12.86
CA GLU A 224 38.42 15.11 -11.75
C GLU A 224 39.80 15.41 -11.16
N ALA A 225 40.63 14.39 -10.93
CA ALA A 225 42.00 14.57 -10.44
C ALA A 225 42.87 15.37 -11.43
N ALA A 226 42.73 15.12 -12.73
CA ALA A 226 43.43 15.88 -13.77
C ALA A 226 43.01 17.35 -13.78
N ARG A 227 41.71 17.64 -13.65
CA ARG A 227 41.20 19.02 -13.53
C ARG A 227 41.71 19.74 -12.30
N VAL A 228 41.76 19.07 -11.15
CA VAL A 228 42.32 19.63 -9.91
C VAL A 228 43.80 19.95 -10.08
N ALA A 229 44.58 19.02 -10.65
CA ALA A 229 46.01 19.21 -10.88
C ALA A 229 46.31 20.34 -11.90
N GLU A 230 45.43 20.59 -12.86
CA GLU A 230 45.56 21.71 -13.81
C GLU A 230 45.27 23.05 -13.12
N MET A 231 44.22 23.15 -12.31
CA MET A 231 43.92 24.35 -11.51
C MET A 231 45.03 24.69 -10.49
N GLU A 232 45.73 23.68 -9.96
CA GLU A 232 46.87 23.91 -9.06
C GLU A 232 48.13 24.41 -9.77
N LYS A 233 48.29 24.16 -11.09
CA LYS A 233 49.41 24.67 -11.89
C LYS A 233 49.21 26.12 -12.36
N GLU A 234 47.96 26.60 -12.39
CA GLU A 234 47.61 27.97 -12.77
C GLU A 234 47.60 28.97 -11.60
N LYS A 235 47.91 28.51 -10.38
CA LYS A 235 48.11 29.34 -9.18
C LYS A 235 49.58 29.64 -8.93
#